data_AF-A0A151ZI00-F1
#
_entry.id   AF-A0A151ZI00-F1
#
_cell.length_a   1.000
_cell.length_b   1.000
_cell.length_c   1.000
_cell.angle_alpha   90.00
_cell.angle_beta   90.00
_cell.angle_gamma   90.00
#
_symmetry.space_group_name_H-M   'P 1'
#
loop_
_entity.id
_entity.type
_entity.pdbx_description
1 polymer ?
#
loop_
_entity_poly.entity_id
_entity_poly.type
_entity_poly.pdbx_seq_one_letter_code
_entity_poly.pdbx_strand_id
1 'polypeptide(L)'
;MKFLYITLLLSVIITLSAGQLQTGSWTRFYQSPCGIVYQASINYDPNYGYASYVAGTNTVIFQNVTFSSSQVFTGWGALYYNNGAFSQWTTIKGVTSSQYQFYVIYAPTSSFSGNTDYYESSTCYAGTASELETESESSTKLYTAFDF
;
A
#
# COMPACT_ATOMS: atom_id res chain seq x y z
N MET A 1 -12.90 18.15 45.20
CA MET A 1 -12.26 16.94 44.62
C MET A 1 -13.06 16.28 43.48
N LYS A 2 -14.29 16.70 43.10
CA LYS A 2 -15.05 16.04 42.00
C LYS A 2 -14.71 16.50 40.57
N PHE A 3 -14.08 17.65 40.37
CA PHE A 3 -13.82 18.21 39.03
C PHE A 3 -12.51 17.74 38.36
N LEU A 4 -11.60 17.08 39.08
CA LEU A 4 -10.26 16.74 38.56
C LEU A 4 -10.24 15.51 37.63
N TYR A 5 -11.26 14.64 37.72
CA TYR A 5 -11.34 13.40 36.93
C TYR A 5 -11.97 13.57 35.54
N ILE A 6 -12.71 14.68 35.31
CA ILE A 6 -13.45 14.90 34.06
C ILE A 6 -12.52 15.43 32.96
N THR A 7 -11.48 16.18 33.31
CA THR A 7 -10.51 16.73 32.34
C THR A 7 -9.43 15.72 31.93
N LEU A 8 -9.03 14.79 32.82
CA LEU A 8 -7.99 13.79 32.52
C LEU A 8 -8.47 12.70 31.54
N LEU A 9 -9.78 12.53 31.40
CA LEU A 9 -10.40 11.54 30.49
C LEU A 9 -10.57 12.07 29.04
N LEU A 10 -10.09 13.29 28.75
CA LEU A 10 -10.32 13.98 27.48
C LEU A 10 -9.06 14.16 26.61
N SER A 11 -7.88 13.76 27.08
CA SER A 11 -6.59 14.03 26.41
C SER A 11 -5.92 12.81 25.76
N VAL A 12 -6.61 11.67 25.68
CA VAL A 12 -6.10 10.44 25.01
C VAL A 12 -7.08 9.99 23.93
N ILE A 13 -7.53 10.94 23.11
CA ILE A 13 -7.98 10.60 21.75
C ILE A 13 -6.72 10.34 20.92
N ILE A 14 -6.16 9.14 21.04
CA ILE A 14 -5.22 8.65 20.04
C ILE A 14 -6.04 8.40 18.79
N THR A 15 -6.04 9.36 17.86
CA THR A 15 -6.46 9.10 16.49
C THR A 15 -5.45 8.14 15.87
N LEU A 16 -5.64 6.83 16.09
CA LEU A 16 -5.21 5.86 15.10
C LEU A 16 -5.93 6.25 13.81
N SER A 17 -5.19 6.84 12.87
CA SER A 17 -5.63 7.09 11.50
C SER A 17 -5.75 5.77 10.77
N ALA A 18 -6.76 4.99 11.16
CA ALA A 18 -7.05 3.68 10.61
C ALA A 18 -7.55 3.83 9.17
N GLY A 19 -6.62 3.88 8.23
CA GLY A 19 -6.88 3.39 6.89
C GLY A 19 -6.71 4.34 5.71
N GLN A 20 -5.51 4.91 5.54
CA GLN A 20 -5.07 5.52 4.28
C GLN A 20 -3.57 5.27 4.09
N LEU A 21 -3.05 5.40 2.86
CA LEU A 21 -1.60 5.25 2.60
C LEU A 21 -0.83 6.44 3.18
N GLN A 22 0.31 6.19 3.84
CA GLN A 22 1.23 7.28 4.14
C GLN A 22 1.93 7.75 2.86
N THR A 23 1.93 9.06 2.60
CA THR A 23 2.77 9.64 1.54
C THR A 23 4.26 9.54 1.91
N GLY A 24 5.15 9.55 0.92
CA GLY A 24 6.60 9.48 1.11
C GLY A 24 7.27 8.38 0.28
N SER A 25 8.42 7.89 0.75
CA SER A 25 9.20 6.84 0.07
C SER A 25 8.86 5.44 0.57
N TRP A 26 8.78 4.50 -0.37
CA TRP A 26 8.35 3.12 -0.17
C TRP A 26 9.26 2.16 -0.93
N THR A 27 9.66 1.07 -0.27
CA THR A 27 10.26 -0.09 -0.91
C THR A 27 9.17 -0.91 -1.58
N ARG A 28 9.41 -1.37 -2.82
CA ARG A 28 8.48 -2.25 -3.57
C ARG A 28 9.11 -3.62 -3.75
N PHE A 29 8.39 -4.65 -3.34
CA PHE A 29 8.76 -6.06 -3.44
C PHE A 29 7.87 -6.76 -4.46
N TYR A 30 8.50 -7.55 -5.34
CA TYR A 30 8.13 -7.45 -6.74
C TYR A 30 8.25 -8.79 -7.50
N GLN A 31 7.11 -9.21 -8.04
CA GLN A 31 6.88 -9.65 -9.41
C GLN A 31 5.61 -8.89 -9.82
N SER A 32 5.28 -8.46 -11.05
CA SER A 32 5.92 -8.37 -12.37
C SER A 32 4.92 -7.58 -13.28
N PRO A 33 5.29 -6.84 -14.35
CA PRO A 33 6.58 -6.79 -15.07
C PRO A 33 7.11 -5.32 -15.16
N CYS A 34 8.37 -4.98 -15.44
CA CYS A 34 9.34 -5.51 -16.39
C CYS A 34 10.81 -5.33 -15.91
N GLY A 35 11.01 -5.00 -14.64
CA GLY A 35 12.31 -4.68 -14.06
C GLY A 35 12.19 -4.36 -12.58
N ILE A 36 13.29 -4.49 -11.84
CA ILE A 36 13.28 -4.35 -10.38
C ILE A 36 13.30 -2.87 -10.00
N VAL A 37 12.14 -2.34 -9.61
CA VAL A 37 12.02 -1.01 -8.98
C VAL A 37 12.06 -1.20 -7.48
N TYR A 38 13.22 -0.92 -6.86
CA TYR A 38 13.38 -1.01 -5.41
C TYR A 38 12.70 0.11 -4.64
N GLN A 39 12.49 1.29 -5.25
CA GLN A 39 11.93 2.46 -4.56
C GLN A 39 10.83 3.16 -5.37
N ALA A 40 9.72 3.43 -4.69
CA ALA A 40 8.59 4.20 -5.17
C ALA A 40 8.31 5.41 -4.26
N SER A 41 7.67 6.44 -4.81
CA SER A 41 7.20 7.61 -4.08
C SER A 41 5.68 7.68 -4.16
N ILE A 42 5.00 7.72 -3.02
CA ILE A 42 3.54 7.79 -2.91
C ILE A 42 3.13 9.22 -2.54
N ASN A 43 2.22 9.77 -3.34
CA ASN A 43 1.67 11.11 -3.20
C ASN A 43 0.15 11.03 -3.08
N TYR A 44 -0.47 12.07 -2.49
CA TYR A 44 -1.91 12.26 -2.45
C TYR A 44 -2.28 13.52 -3.22
N ASP A 45 -3.26 13.42 -4.12
CA ASP A 45 -3.88 14.55 -4.82
C ASP A 45 -5.36 14.67 -4.40
N PRO A 46 -5.86 15.86 -4.02
CA PRO A 46 -7.26 16.03 -3.59
C PRO A 46 -8.33 15.66 -4.63
N ASN A 47 -7.98 15.61 -5.91
CA ASN A 47 -8.87 15.30 -7.04
C ASN A 47 -8.70 13.85 -7.53
N TYR A 48 -7.49 13.31 -7.41
CA TYR A 48 -7.10 11.99 -7.96
C TYR A 48 -6.67 10.97 -6.90
N GLY A 49 -6.94 11.22 -5.60
CA GLY A 49 -6.64 10.28 -4.52
C GLY A 49 -5.14 9.97 -4.41
N TYR A 50 -4.81 8.72 -4.08
CA TYR A 50 -3.39 8.32 -4.02
C TYR A 50 -2.83 7.92 -5.39
N ALA A 51 -1.54 8.20 -5.58
CA ALA A 51 -0.75 7.77 -6.72
C ALA A 51 0.68 7.41 -6.32
N SER A 52 1.28 6.46 -7.02
CA SER A 52 2.63 5.93 -6.78
C SER A 52 3.46 5.99 -8.04
N TYR A 53 4.73 6.37 -7.89
CA TYR A 53 5.66 6.65 -8.99
C TYR A 53 7.03 6.03 -8.70
N VAL A 54 7.81 5.69 -9.72
CA VAL A 54 9.21 5.27 -9.58
C VAL A 54 10.04 6.45 -9.06
N ALA A 55 10.76 6.23 -7.95
CA ALA A 55 11.57 7.27 -7.33
C ALA A 55 12.67 7.78 -8.28
N GLY A 56 12.83 9.10 -8.39
CA GLY A 56 13.84 9.75 -9.23
C GLY A 56 13.51 9.86 -10.73
N THR A 57 12.58 9.07 -11.27
CA THR A 57 12.14 9.18 -12.69
C THR A 57 10.69 9.63 -12.87
N ASN A 58 9.89 9.63 -11.80
CA ASN A 58 8.45 9.96 -11.80
C ASN A 58 7.60 9.11 -12.76
N THR A 59 8.09 7.94 -13.18
CA THR A 59 7.33 6.99 -14.00
C THR A 59 6.16 6.43 -13.19
N VAL A 60 4.92 6.57 -13.67
CA VAL A 60 3.73 6.18 -12.88
C VAL A 60 3.67 4.66 -12.68
N ILE A 61 3.31 4.22 -11.48
CA ILE A 61 3.09 2.82 -11.13
C ILE A 61 1.60 2.56 -10.93
N PHE A 62 0.92 3.41 -10.16
CA PHE A 62 -0.54 3.42 -10.03
C PHE A 62 -1.08 4.81 -9.69
N GLN A 63 -2.35 5.05 -9.97
CA GLN A 63 -3.04 6.33 -9.70
C GLN A 63 -4.55 6.16 -9.52
N ASN A 64 -5.24 7.25 -9.17
CA ASN A 64 -6.68 7.32 -8.92
C ASN A 64 -7.11 6.39 -7.76
N VAL A 65 -6.22 6.16 -6.79
CA VAL A 65 -6.46 5.20 -5.71
C VAL A 65 -7.46 5.75 -4.71
N THR A 66 -8.60 5.06 -4.62
CA THR A 66 -9.77 5.39 -3.81
C THR A 66 -10.02 4.28 -2.80
N PHE A 67 -10.17 4.64 -1.53
CA PHE A 67 -10.45 3.71 -0.44
C PHE A 67 -11.96 3.43 -0.34
N SER A 68 -12.36 2.16 -0.31
CA SER A 68 -13.75 1.70 -0.13
C SER A 68 -14.06 1.27 1.30
N SER A 69 -13.01 0.97 2.08
CA SER A 69 -13.04 0.86 3.54
C SER A 69 -11.76 1.49 4.09
N SER A 70 -11.49 1.39 5.39
CA SER A 70 -10.18 1.76 5.95
C SER A 70 -9.03 0.94 5.35
N GLN A 71 -9.24 -0.33 5.00
CA GLN A 71 -8.14 -1.19 4.56
C GLN A 71 -8.14 -1.51 3.07
N VAL A 72 -9.28 -1.42 2.39
CA VAL A 72 -9.42 -1.84 0.98
C VAL A 72 -9.48 -0.63 0.06
N PHE A 73 -8.70 -0.66 -1.02
CA PHE A 73 -8.69 0.38 -2.05
C PHE A 73 -8.74 -0.19 -3.47
N THR A 74 -9.12 0.66 -4.42
CA THR A 74 -9.13 0.37 -5.86
C THR A 74 -8.56 1.55 -6.65
N GLY A 75 -8.11 1.32 -7.89
CA GLY A 75 -7.53 2.36 -8.74
C GLY A 75 -7.06 1.82 -10.09
N TRP A 76 -6.12 2.50 -10.74
CA TRP A 76 -5.49 2.07 -12.00
C TRP A 76 -3.99 1.82 -11.82
N GLY A 77 -3.51 0.66 -12.28
CA GLY A 77 -2.10 0.30 -12.34
C GLY A 77 -1.57 0.39 -13.77
N ALA A 78 -0.37 0.95 -13.94
CA ALA A 78 0.28 1.08 -15.24
C ALA A 78 1.03 -0.21 -15.60
N LEU A 79 0.76 -0.75 -16.79
CA LEU A 79 1.49 -1.88 -17.35
C LEU A 79 2.52 -1.39 -18.37
N TYR A 80 3.70 -2.01 -18.35
CA TYR A 80 4.85 -1.67 -19.18
C TYR A 80 5.30 -2.86 -20.03
N TYR A 81 6.04 -2.58 -21.10
CA TYR A 81 6.76 -3.57 -21.89
C TYR A 81 8.20 -3.73 -21.39
N ASN A 82 8.88 -4.81 -21.77
CA ASN A 82 10.26 -5.14 -21.32
C ASN A 82 11.33 -4.09 -21.68
N ASN A 83 11.02 -3.11 -22.53
CA ASN A 83 11.87 -1.97 -22.87
C ASN A 83 11.55 -0.70 -22.04
N GLY A 84 10.68 -0.79 -21.03
CA GLY A 84 10.24 0.34 -20.20
C GLY A 84 9.19 1.26 -20.85
N ALA A 85 8.72 0.96 -22.07
CA ALA A 85 7.63 1.71 -22.68
C ALA A 85 6.28 1.36 -22.04
N PHE A 86 5.42 2.37 -21.83
CA PHE A 86 4.06 2.16 -21.34
C PHE A 86 3.25 1.32 -22.35
N SER A 87 2.47 0.37 -21.84
CA SER A 87 1.58 -0.49 -22.62
C SER A 87 0.12 -0.04 -22.49
N GLN A 88 -0.43 -0.10 -21.28
CA GLN A 88 -1.84 0.15 -21.00
C GLN A 88 -2.09 0.33 -19.49
N TRP A 89 -3.31 0.73 -19.13
CA TRP A 89 -3.80 0.67 -17.76
C TRP A 89 -4.52 -0.67 -17.50
N THR A 90 -4.41 -1.19 -16.28
CA THR A 90 -5.30 -2.22 -15.75
C THR A 90 -5.93 -1.73 -14.44
N THR A 91 -7.06 -2.30 -14.02
CA THR A 91 -7.61 -2.02 -12.70
C THR A 91 -6.75 -2.67 -11.62
N ILE A 92 -6.60 -1.99 -10.49
CA ILE A 92 -6.00 -2.56 -9.28
C ILE A 92 -7.01 -2.63 -8.14
N LYS A 93 -6.87 -3.66 -7.31
CA LYS A 93 -7.40 -3.73 -5.95
C LYS A 93 -6.20 -3.78 -5.00
N GLY A 94 -6.31 -3.22 -3.80
CA GLY A 94 -5.25 -3.32 -2.80
C GLY A 94 -5.77 -3.38 -1.38
N VAL A 95 -4.91 -3.84 -0.48
CA VAL A 95 -5.21 -3.96 0.95
C VAL A 95 -4.03 -3.50 1.79
N THR A 96 -4.29 -2.61 2.76
CA THR A 96 -3.29 -2.12 3.72
C THR A 96 -3.30 -3.00 4.97
N SER A 97 -2.19 -3.68 5.29
CA SER A 97 -2.02 -4.30 6.61
C SER A 97 -1.78 -3.24 7.68
N SER A 98 -1.07 -2.17 7.34
CA SER A 98 -0.89 -0.97 8.16
C SER A 98 -0.72 0.29 7.29
N GLN A 99 -0.61 1.47 7.90
CA GLN A 99 -0.27 2.70 7.18
C GLN A 99 1.15 2.69 6.56
N TYR A 100 1.98 1.68 6.91
CA TYR A 100 3.35 1.48 6.43
C TYR A 100 3.52 0.26 5.52
N GLN A 101 2.48 -0.54 5.30
CA GLN A 101 2.57 -1.81 4.55
C GLN A 101 1.27 -2.12 3.79
N PHE A 102 1.36 -2.44 2.51
CA PHE A 102 0.18 -2.79 1.68
C PHE A 102 0.51 -3.68 0.47
N TYR A 103 -0.53 -4.31 -0.06
CA TYR A 103 -0.46 -5.15 -1.26
C TYR A 103 -1.26 -4.52 -2.41
N VAL A 104 -0.83 -4.74 -3.65
CA VAL A 104 -1.54 -4.30 -4.87
C VAL A 104 -1.72 -5.48 -5.82
N ILE A 105 -2.96 -5.87 -6.04
CA ILE A 105 -3.37 -6.91 -7.00
C ILE A 105 -3.80 -6.21 -8.30
N TYR A 106 -3.11 -6.53 -9.39
CA TYR A 106 -3.38 -6.04 -10.73
C TYR A 106 -4.28 -7.03 -11.48
N ALA A 107 -5.37 -6.54 -12.07
CA ALA A 107 -6.29 -7.37 -12.83
C ALA A 107 -5.66 -7.87 -14.16
N PRO A 108 -6.04 -9.08 -14.63
CA PRO A 108 -5.64 -9.57 -15.94
C PRO A 108 -6.19 -8.71 -17.09
N THR A 109 -5.48 -8.73 -18.21
CA THR A 109 -5.88 -8.13 -19.50
C THR A 109 -5.56 -9.10 -20.63
N SER A 110 -5.86 -8.74 -21.88
CA SER A 110 -5.56 -9.56 -23.07
C SER A 110 -4.06 -9.84 -23.29
N SER A 111 -3.15 -9.11 -22.63
CA SER A 111 -1.70 -9.27 -22.77
C SER A 111 -0.95 -9.41 -21.45
N PHE A 112 -1.66 -9.62 -20.34
CA PHE A 112 -1.08 -9.68 -18.99
C PHE A 112 -1.95 -10.55 -18.06
N SER A 113 -1.33 -11.49 -17.35
CA SER A 113 -2.01 -12.52 -16.53
C SER A 113 -2.69 -12.01 -15.25
N GLY A 114 -2.49 -10.74 -14.88
CA GLY A 114 -2.67 -10.30 -13.51
C GLY A 114 -1.49 -10.70 -12.62
N ASN A 115 -1.37 -10.06 -11.47
CA ASN A 115 -0.17 -10.08 -10.63
C ASN A 115 -0.42 -9.47 -9.23
N THR A 116 0.47 -9.71 -8.25
CA THR A 116 0.44 -9.02 -6.94
C THR A 116 1.81 -8.48 -6.53
N ASP A 117 1.88 -7.18 -6.21
CA ASP A 117 3.02 -6.52 -5.56
C ASP A 117 2.82 -6.38 -4.04
N TYR A 118 3.92 -6.20 -3.30
CA TYR A 118 3.95 -5.75 -1.90
C TYR A 118 4.76 -4.45 -1.76
N TYR A 119 4.35 -3.57 -0.85
CA TYR A 119 4.96 -2.28 -0.60
C TYR A 119 5.14 -2.04 0.91
N GLU A 120 6.29 -1.50 1.29
CA GLU A 120 6.64 -1.16 2.68
C GLU A 120 7.32 0.21 2.77
N SER A 121 6.91 1.06 3.70
CA SER A 121 7.53 2.38 3.88
C SER A 121 8.85 2.25 4.65
N SER A 122 9.88 3.00 4.24
CA SER A 122 11.17 2.99 4.92
C SER A 122 11.12 3.50 6.36
N THR A 123 10.03 4.18 6.77
CA THR A 123 9.76 4.55 8.17
C THR A 123 9.43 3.36 9.06
N CYS A 124 9.12 2.18 8.49
CA CYS A 124 8.94 0.94 9.25
C CYS A 124 10.26 0.34 9.76
N TYR A 125 11.42 0.81 9.26
CA TYR A 125 12.76 0.38 9.68
C TYR A 125 13.22 0.96 11.03
N ALA A 126 12.27 1.09 11.97
CA ALA A 126 12.48 1.47 13.36
C ALA A 126 12.50 0.25 14.32
N GLY A 127 12.32 -0.97 13.79
CA GLY A 127 12.54 -2.21 14.54
C GLY A 127 14.03 -2.46 14.78
N THR A 128 14.44 -2.49 16.05
CA THR A 128 15.78 -2.97 16.42
C THR A 128 15.96 -4.43 16.05
N ALA A 129 17.15 -4.83 15.59
CA ALA A 129 17.49 -6.21 15.24
C ALA A 129 17.59 -7.11 16.48
N SER A 130 16.45 -7.45 17.09
CA SER A 130 16.34 -8.30 18.30
C SER A 130 14.98 -8.98 18.48
N GLU A 131 14.22 -9.21 17.41
CA GLU A 131 12.99 -10.05 17.46
C GLU A 131 12.80 -10.80 16.13
N LEU A 132 13.70 -11.75 15.88
CA LEU A 132 13.39 -12.92 15.05
C LEU A 132 12.79 -14.00 15.97
N GLU A 133 11.94 -14.85 15.39
CA GLU A 133 11.12 -15.88 16.06
C GLU A 133 9.78 -15.40 16.66
N THR A 134 8.72 -16.19 16.45
CA THR A 134 7.35 -16.05 17.02
C THR A 134 6.31 -15.14 16.32
N GLU A 135 6.10 -15.28 15.00
CA GLU A 135 4.73 -15.13 14.44
C GLU A 135 4.44 -16.10 13.26
N SER A 136 4.41 -17.40 13.56
CA SER A 136 4.16 -18.45 12.54
C SER A 136 2.66 -18.65 12.18
N GLU A 137 1.73 -18.14 13.00
CA GLU A 137 0.31 -18.54 12.95
C GLU A 137 -0.64 -17.56 12.21
N SER A 138 -0.21 -16.32 11.93
CA SER A 138 -1.06 -15.29 11.28
C SER A 138 -1.39 -15.59 9.81
N SER A 139 -0.60 -16.43 9.15
CA SER A 139 -0.71 -16.74 7.71
C SER A 139 -2.03 -17.39 7.30
N THR A 140 -2.67 -18.14 8.21
CA THR A 140 -3.87 -18.96 7.92
C THR A 140 -5.14 -18.15 7.63
N LYS A 141 -5.22 -16.88 8.06
CA LYS A 141 -6.45 -16.07 7.98
C LYS A 141 -6.63 -15.24 6.70
N LEU A 142 -5.61 -15.12 5.86
CA LEU A 142 -5.66 -14.28 4.64
C LEU A 142 -6.33 -14.97 3.43
N TYR A 143 -6.48 -16.29 3.44
CA TYR A 143 -6.93 -17.07 2.28
C TYR A 143 -8.44 -17.06 2.02
N THR A 144 -9.26 -16.57 2.96
CA THR A 144 -10.75 -16.60 2.86
C THR A 144 -11.36 -15.23 2.52
N ALA A 145 -10.60 -14.33 1.90
CA ALA A 145 -11.03 -12.94 1.61
C ALA A 145 -11.15 -12.62 0.10
N PHE A 146 -10.88 -13.59 -0.78
CA PHE A 146 -10.78 -13.38 -2.23
C PHE A 146 -11.44 -14.51 -3.04
N ASP A 147 -12.74 -14.74 -2.80
CA ASP A 147 -13.58 -15.40 -3.81
C ASP A 147 -13.84 -14.42 -4.98
N PHE A 148 -13.96 -14.97 -6.20
CA PHE A 148 -14.20 -14.26 -7.46
C PHE A 148 -15.53 -14.69 -8.10
#